data_AF-M0JPA0-F1
#
_entry.id   AF-M0JPA0-F1
#
_cell.length_a   1.000
_cell.length_b   1.000
_cell.length_c   1.000
_cell.angle_alpha   90.00
_cell.angle_beta   90.00
_cell.angle_gamma   90.00
#
_symmetry.space_group_name_H-M   'P 1'
#
loop_
_entity.id
_entity.type
_entity.pdbx_description
1 polymer ?
#
loop_
_entity_poly.entity_id
_entity_poly.type
_entity_poly.pdbx_seq_one_letter_code
_entity_poly.pdbx_strand_id
1 'polypeptide(L)'
;MTTQRSTDNPKPKRVNIDSTQFQEVFANYGISLPDMEDALTSRLNDRGWKTYEPTDQFRDALCRSFRDAYLQESEKLVIPDAVDAAAEDATYWIARRYSAKGEALEDQIVPTYLGLIASVIPEYSRRGLDPHGEVQFLPPEDGTAPPR
;
A
#
# COMPACT_ATOMS: atom_id res chain seq x y z
N MET A 1 36.89 -0.32 19.01
CA MET A 1 36.43 -0.51 17.61
C MET A 1 34.94 -0.80 17.67
N THR A 2 34.10 0.13 17.25
CA THR A 2 32.63 0.06 17.41
C THR A 2 32.02 -0.47 16.12
N THR A 3 31.39 -1.64 16.18
CA THR A 3 30.73 -2.26 15.02
C THR A 3 29.32 -1.67 14.84
N GLN A 4 29.13 -0.81 13.85
CA GLN A 4 27.80 -0.41 13.38
C GLN A 4 27.11 -1.60 12.72
N ARG A 5 26.04 -2.11 13.34
CA ARG A 5 25.05 -2.98 12.65
C ARG A 5 24.19 -2.08 11.77
N SER A 6 24.53 -1.99 10.49
CA SER A 6 23.59 -1.55 9.47
C SER A 6 22.55 -2.67 9.31
N THR A 7 21.35 -2.46 9.84
CA THR A 7 20.18 -3.29 9.51
C THR A 7 19.77 -2.96 8.08
N ASP A 8 20.46 -3.58 7.11
CA ASP A 8 20.05 -3.66 5.72
C ASP A 8 18.80 -4.55 5.66
N ASN A 9 17.64 -3.96 5.92
CA ASN A 9 16.38 -4.66 5.79
C ASN A 9 16.09 -4.75 4.29
N PRO A 10 16.12 -5.94 3.66
CA PRO A 10 15.99 -6.05 2.22
C PRO A 10 14.60 -5.56 1.81
N LYS A 11 14.55 -4.52 0.98
CA LYS A 11 13.30 -4.01 0.39
C LYS A 11 12.50 -5.17 -0.19
N PRO A 12 11.19 -5.27 0.10
CA PRO A 12 10.38 -6.39 -0.31
C PRO A 12 10.39 -6.55 -1.84
N LYS A 13 10.52 -7.80 -2.31
CA LYS A 13 10.39 -8.12 -3.73
C LYS A 13 8.93 -7.90 -4.13
N ARG A 14 8.71 -7.16 -5.22
CA ARG A 14 7.37 -6.94 -5.79
C ARG A 14 6.75 -8.30 -6.13
N VAL A 15 5.66 -8.64 -5.45
CA VAL A 15 4.83 -9.79 -5.84
C VAL A 15 4.00 -9.32 -7.04
N ASN A 16 4.00 -10.09 -8.13
CA ASN A 16 3.19 -9.77 -9.30
C ASN A 16 1.76 -10.23 -8.99
N ILE A 17 0.95 -9.30 -8.49
CA ILE A 17 -0.42 -9.54 -8.04
C ILE A 17 -1.35 -8.97 -9.12
N ASP A 18 -2.30 -9.77 -9.60
CA ASP A 18 -3.33 -9.33 -10.56
C ASP A 18 -4.41 -8.47 -9.85
N SER A 19 -5.14 -7.65 -10.61
CA SER A 19 -6.12 -6.69 -10.06
C SER A 19 -7.15 -7.30 -9.11
N THR A 20 -7.57 -8.55 -9.37
CA THR A 20 -8.50 -9.30 -8.51
C THR A 20 -7.90 -9.57 -7.13
N GLN A 21 -6.61 -9.89 -7.06
CA GLN A 21 -5.93 -10.14 -5.79
C GLN A 21 -5.69 -8.84 -5.01
N PHE A 22 -5.57 -7.67 -5.67
CA PHE A 22 -5.55 -6.38 -4.96
C PHE A 22 -6.85 -6.13 -4.19
N GLN A 23 -7.98 -6.41 -4.83
CA GLN A 23 -9.30 -6.25 -4.22
C GLN A 23 -9.46 -7.15 -3.00
N GLU A 24 -8.99 -8.40 -3.06
CA GLU A 24 -9.01 -9.34 -1.93
C GLU A 24 -8.16 -8.83 -0.74
N VAL A 25 -6.98 -8.25 -1.02
CA VAL A 25 -6.13 -7.68 0.04
C VAL A 25 -6.84 -6.58 0.81
N PHE A 26 -7.44 -5.60 0.11
CA PHE A 26 -8.17 -4.52 0.78
C PHE A 26 -9.47 -5.01 1.45
N ALA A 27 -10.16 -5.97 0.84
CA ALA A 27 -11.35 -6.58 1.42
C ALA A 27 -11.05 -7.26 2.78
N ASN A 28 -9.87 -7.86 2.95
CA ASN A 28 -9.44 -8.42 4.24
C ASN A 28 -9.29 -7.36 5.34
N TYR A 29 -9.11 -6.08 4.97
CA TYR A 29 -9.11 -4.96 5.91
C TYR A 29 -10.48 -4.29 6.07
N GLY A 30 -11.52 -4.83 5.45
CA GLY A 30 -12.87 -4.26 5.44
C GLY A 30 -13.05 -3.11 4.46
N ILE A 31 -12.12 -2.95 3.50
CA ILE A 31 -12.09 -1.81 2.57
C ILE A 31 -12.44 -2.28 1.16
N SER A 32 -13.34 -1.56 0.52
CA SER A 32 -13.64 -1.70 -0.90
C SER A 32 -12.60 -0.92 -1.72
N LEU A 33 -11.99 -1.58 -2.71
CA LEU A 33 -10.95 -0.95 -3.53
C LEU A 33 -11.46 0.30 -4.29
N PRO A 34 -12.64 0.28 -4.96
CA PRO A 34 -13.20 1.49 -5.58
C PRO A 34 -13.42 2.63 -4.58
N ASP A 35 -13.97 2.34 -3.40
CA ASP A 35 -14.22 3.37 -2.39
C ASP A 35 -12.91 3.96 -1.85
N MET A 36 -11.86 3.13 -1.74
CA MET A 36 -10.52 3.58 -1.38
C MET A 36 -9.87 4.45 -2.47
N GLU A 37 -10.08 4.13 -3.75
CA GLU A 37 -9.62 4.94 -4.89
C GLU A 37 -10.28 6.32 -4.90
N ASP A 38 -11.60 6.37 -4.72
CA ASP A 38 -12.39 7.60 -4.65
C ASP A 38 -12.01 8.44 -3.42
N ALA A 39 -11.90 7.82 -2.24
CA ALA A 39 -11.50 8.49 -1.02
C ALA A 39 -10.08 9.07 -1.13
N LEU A 40 -9.11 8.30 -1.64
CA LEU A 40 -7.73 8.78 -1.82
C LEU A 40 -7.66 9.95 -2.82
N THR A 41 -8.37 9.85 -3.94
CA THR A 41 -8.45 10.91 -4.95
C THR A 41 -9.07 12.18 -4.36
N SER A 42 -10.17 12.05 -3.63
CA SER A 42 -10.83 13.14 -2.93
C SER A 42 -9.89 13.84 -1.95
N ARG A 43 -9.15 13.08 -1.12
CA ARG A 43 -8.18 13.62 -0.15
C ARG A 43 -7.01 14.35 -0.80
N LEU A 44 -6.51 13.85 -1.94
CA LEU A 44 -5.47 14.55 -2.71
C LEU A 44 -5.99 15.86 -3.29
N ASN A 45 -7.20 15.86 -3.85
CA ASN A 45 -7.86 17.05 -4.39
C ASN A 45 -8.10 18.11 -3.30
N ASP A 46 -8.57 17.71 -2.12
CA ASP A 46 -8.77 18.60 -0.97
C ASP A 46 -7.47 19.26 -0.50
N ARG A 47 -6.34 18.56 -0.66
CA ARG A 47 -4.99 19.07 -0.36
C ARG A 47 -4.39 19.89 -1.50
N GLY A 48 -5.13 20.12 -2.58
CA GLY A 48 -4.71 20.93 -3.72
C GLY A 48 -3.95 20.19 -4.82
N TRP A 49 -3.85 18.85 -4.74
CA TRP A 49 -3.19 18.03 -5.74
C TRP A 49 -4.22 17.44 -6.69
N LYS A 50 -4.26 17.94 -7.93
CA LYS A 50 -5.12 17.43 -9.01
C LYS A 50 -4.39 16.56 -10.02
N THR A 51 -3.07 16.71 -10.08
CA THR A 51 -2.18 15.98 -10.98
C THR A 51 -0.93 15.55 -10.22
N TYR A 52 -0.24 14.56 -10.76
CA TYR A 52 1.03 14.12 -10.23
C TYR A 52 2.09 15.21 -10.29
N GLU A 53 2.83 15.38 -9.20
CA GLU A 53 4.04 16.19 -9.17
C GLU A 53 5.20 15.37 -8.59
N PRO A 54 6.37 15.30 -9.26
CA PRO A 54 7.53 14.54 -8.77
C PRO A 54 8.28 15.32 -7.68
N THR A 55 7.60 15.60 -6.57
CA THR A 55 8.14 16.35 -5.43
C THR A 55 7.96 15.55 -4.14
N ASP A 56 8.84 15.79 -3.16
CA ASP A 56 8.68 15.18 -1.83
C ASP A 56 7.39 15.63 -1.15
N GLN A 57 6.92 16.86 -1.42
CA GLN A 57 5.62 17.35 -0.91
C GLN A 57 4.44 16.54 -1.43
N PHE A 58 4.46 16.17 -2.72
CA PHE A 58 3.42 15.31 -3.29
C PHE A 58 3.48 13.91 -2.67
N ARG A 59 4.67 13.37 -2.44
CA ARG A 59 4.84 12.05 -1.80
C ARG A 59 4.31 12.05 -0.37
N ASP A 60 4.64 13.07 0.41
CA ASP A 60 4.12 13.25 1.76
C ASP A 60 2.60 13.41 1.75
N ALA A 61 2.06 14.16 0.78
CA ALA A 61 0.63 14.31 0.61
C ALA A 61 -0.05 12.99 0.24
N LEU A 62 0.54 12.21 -0.67
CA LEU A 62 0.03 10.91 -1.10
C LEU A 62 -0.05 9.91 0.06
N CYS A 63 1.02 9.82 0.87
CA CYS A 63 1.03 8.98 2.05
C CYS A 63 -0.01 9.44 3.09
N ARG A 64 -0.06 10.74 3.40
CA ARG A 64 -1.04 11.28 4.36
C ARG A 64 -2.48 11.11 3.89
N SER A 65 -2.77 11.37 2.62
CA SER A 65 -4.10 11.16 2.03
C SER A 65 -4.52 9.71 2.11
N PHE A 66 -3.60 8.78 1.88
CA PHE A 66 -3.88 7.35 2.03
C PHE A 66 -4.20 6.99 3.48
N ARG A 67 -3.45 7.51 4.45
CA ARG A 67 -3.72 7.27 5.88
C ARG A 67 -5.11 7.75 6.27
N ASP A 68 -5.48 8.96 5.85
CA ASP A 68 -6.80 9.52 6.12
C ASP A 68 -7.91 8.72 5.42
N ALA A 69 -7.72 8.33 4.16
CA ALA A 69 -8.66 7.50 3.41
C ALA A 69 -8.82 6.11 4.05
N TYR A 70 -7.72 5.49 4.48
CA TYR A 70 -7.76 4.17 5.12
C TYR A 70 -8.58 4.20 6.41
N LEU A 71 -8.35 5.19 7.28
CA LEU A 71 -9.08 5.32 8.54
C LEU A 71 -10.57 5.61 8.31
N GLN A 72 -10.89 6.39 7.26
CA GLN A 72 -12.27 6.63 6.87
C GLN A 72 -12.96 5.36 6.36
N GLU A 73 -12.36 4.67 5.40
CA GLU A 73 -12.99 3.54 4.70
C GLU A 73 -12.98 2.25 5.52
N SER A 74 -12.01 2.06 6.41
CA SER A 74 -11.97 0.88 7.30
C SER A 74 -12.74 1.05 8.61
N GLU A 75 -13.17 2.27 8.93
CA GLU A 75 -13.73 2.66 10.22
C GLU A 75 -12.81 2.32 11.43
N LYS A 76 -11.52 2.08 11.18
CA LYS A 76 -10.53 1.75 12.21
C LYS A 76 -9.96 3.03 12.83
N LEU A 77 -9.49 2.89 14.08
CA LEU A 77 -8.83 3.98 14.81
C LEU A 77 -7.33 4.04 14.54
N VAL A 78 -6.73 2.96 14.04
CA VAL A 78 -5.29 2.80 13.86
C VAL A 78 -5.01 2.08 12.54
N ILE A 79 -3.94 2.51 11.87
CA ILE A 79 -3.43 1.87 10.66
C ILE A 79 -2.45 0.78 11.07
N PRO A 80 -2.59 -0.47 10.59
CA PRO A 80 -1.60 -1.51 10.86
C PRO A 80 -0.21 -1.12 10.34
N ASP A 81 0.86 -1.44 11.09
CA ASP A 81 2.23 -1.04 10.72
C ASP A 81 2.63 -1.58 9.32
N ALA A 82 2.17 -2.77 8.96
CA ALA A 82 2.41 -3.37 7.64
C ALA A 82 1.76 -2.55 6.51
N VAL A 83 0.56 -2.01 6.74
CA VAL A 83 -0.14 -1.14 5.78
C VAL A 83 0.56 0.21 5.70
N ASP A 84 0.99 0.75 6.84
CA ASP A 84 1.67 2.04 6.90
C ASP A 84 3.03 2.00 6.20
N ALA A 85 3.84 0.97 6.47
CA ALA A 85 5.11 0.75 5.81
C ALA A 85 4.94 0.52 4.29
N ALA A 86 3.88 -0.20 3.88
CA ALA A 86 3.57 -0.39 2.47
C ALA A 86 3.23 0.92 1.76
N ALA A 87 2.47 1.79 2.43
CA ALA A 87 2.11 3.11 1.90
C ALA A 87 3.34 3.99 1.70
N GLU A 88 4.22 4.06 2.71
CA GLU A 88 5.46 4.83 2.61
C GLU A 88 6.34 4.35 1.45
N ASP A 89 6.56 3.04 1.33
CA ASP A 89 7.35 2.45 0.24
C ASP A 89 6.75 2.68 -1.14
N ALA A 90 5.41 2.59 -1.25
CA ALA A 90 4.71 2.84 -2.50
C ALA A 90 4.95 4.27 -3.00
N THR A 91 5.10 5.27 -2.13
CA THR A 91 5.42 6.64 -2.57
C THR A 91 6.77 6.74 -3.29
N TYR A 92 7.77 5.99 -2.84
CA TYR A 92 9.10 5.97 -3.48
C TYR A 92 9.03 5.29 -4.85
N TRP A 93 8.15 4.30 -5.00
CA TRP A 93 7.97 3.62 -6.27
C TRP A 93 7.18 4.43 -7.28
N ILE A 94 6.17 5.19 -6.84
CA ILE A 94 5.50 6.19 -7.69
C ILE A 94 6.52 7.21 -8.18
N ALA A 95 7.33 7.78 -7.29
CA ALA A 95 8.38 8.74 -7.66
C ALA A 95 9.40 8.19 -8.67
N ARG A 96 9.71 6.90 -8.58
CA ARG A 96 10.62 6.22 -9.51
C ARG A 96 9.96 5.86 -10.85
N ARG A 97 8.65 5.58 -10.85
CA ARG A 97 7.89 5.15 -12.03
C ARG A 97 7.44 6.33 -12.88
N TYR A 98 7.07 7.43 -12.24
CA TYR A 98 6.59 8.65 -12.88
C TYR A 98 7.59 9.77 -12.70
N SER A 99 8.24 10.17 -13.79
CA SER A 99 9.26 11.22 -13.79
C SER A 99 8.76 12.58 -14.28
N ALA A 100 7.59 12.63 -14.92
CA ALA A 100 7.02 13.84 -15.51
C ALA A 100 5.76 14.28 -14.76
N LYS A 101 5.64 15.59 -14.52
CA LYS A 101 4.44 16.23 -13.97
C LYS A 101 3.27 16.13 -14.95
N GLY A 102 2.05 16.04 -14.42
CA GLY A 102 0.82 16.23 -15.20
C GLY A 102 0.02 14.95 -15.45
N GLU A 103 0.48 13.79 -14.99
CA GLU A 103 -0.33 12.57 -15.00
C GLU A 103 -1.58 12.74 -14.13
N ALA A 104 -2.71 12.25 -14.63
CA ALA A 104 -3.98 12.27 -13.90
C ALA A 104 -3.91 11.36 -12.67
N LEU A 105 -4.42 11.84 -11.54
CA LEU A 105 -4.37 11.08 -10.29
C LEU A 105 -5.26 9.84 -10.34
N GLU A 106 -6.51 10.03 -10.76
CA GLU A 106 -7.57 9.02 -10.80
C GLU A 106 -7.28 7.88 -11.79
N ASP A 107 -6.72 8.19 -12.96
CA ASP A 107 -6.53 7.19 -14.01
C ASP A 107 -5.28 6.32 -13.84
N GLN A 108 -4.22 6.87 -13.25
CA GLN A 108 -2.91 6.23 -13.25
C GLN A 108 -2.26 6.17 -11.88
N ILE A 109 -2.18 7.30 -11.17
CA ILE A 109 -1.35 7.38 -9.96
C ILE A 109 -1.99 6.64 -8.80
N VAL A 110 -3.27 6.89 -8.54
CA VAL A 110 -4.03 6.30 -7.43
C VAL A 110 -4.17 4.78 -7.60
N PRO A 111 -4.62 4.25 -8.75
CA PRO A 111 -4.68 2.80 -8.95
C PRO A 111 -3.31 2.13 -8.85
N THR A 112 -2.27 2.75 -9.43
CA THR A 112 -0.90 2.22 -9.33
C THR A 112 -0.39 2.24 -7.89
N TYR A 113 -0.66 3.30 -7.15
CA TYR A 113 -0.23 3.44 -5.76
C TYR A 113 -0.88 2.39 -4.86
N LEU A 114 -2.20 2.19 -4.97
CA LEU A 114 -2.91 1.16 -4.20
C LEU A 114 -2.50 -0.26 -4.59
N GLY A 115 -2.30 -0.52 -5.89
CA GLY A 115 -1.77 -1.80 -6.36
C GLY A 115 -0.37 -2.09 -5.80
N LEU A 116 0.49 -1.07 -5.72
CA LEU A 116 1.81 -1.21 -5.10
C LEU A 116 1.71 -1.53 -3.60
N ILE A 117 0.81 -0.87 -2.86
CA ILE A 117 0.58 -1.17 -1.45
C ILE A 117 0.12 -2.61 -1.27
N ALA A 118 -0.94 -3.02 -1.98
CA ALA A 118 -1.48 -4.36 -1.91
C ALA A 118 -0.45 -5.44 -2.27
N SER A 119 0.48 -5.15 -3.19
CA SER A 119 1.56 -6.07 -3.58
C SER A 119 2.57 -6.38 -2.48
N VAL A 120 2.64 -5.55 -1.43
CA VAL A 120 3.69 -5.62 -0.40
C VAL A 120 3.15 -5.94 0.98
N ILE A 121 1.91 -5.53 1.28
CA ILE A 121 1.27 -5.84 2.56
C ILE A 121 1.46 -7.31 3.00
N PRO A 122 1.29 -8.32 2.13
CA PRO A 122 1.48 -9.72 2.53
C PRO A 122 2.91 -10.02 3.02
N GLU A 123 3.91 -9.42 2.38
CA GLU A 123 5.31 -9.60 2.74
C GLU A 123 5.66 -8.86 4.05
N TYR A 124 5.10 -7.66 4.28
CA TYR A 124 5.27 -6.96 5.55
C TYR A 124 4.58 -7.66 6.71
N SER A 125 3.38 -8.19 6.48
CA SER A 125 2.63 -8.97 7.47
C SER A 125 3.42 -10.23 7.88
N ARG A 126 4.01 -10.95 6.92
CA ARG A 126 4.89 -12.12 7.20
C ARG A 126 6.12 -11.79 8.03
N ARG A 127 6.61 -10.55 7.97
CA ARG A 127 7.77 -10.08 8.73
C ARG A 127 7.41 -9.65 10.16
N GLY A 128 6.16 -9.83 10.58
CA GLY A 128 5.71 -9.50 11.93
C GLY A 128 5.46 -8.01 12.16
N LEU A 129 5.29 -7.22 11.09
CA LEU A 129 4.83 -5.82 11.16
C LEU A 129 3.31 -5.72 11.32
N ASP A 130 2.64 -6.76 11.81
CA ASP A 130 1.22 -6.71 12.12
C ASP A 130 1.00 -7.12 13.59
N PRO A 131 0.73 -6.15 14.49
CA PRO A 131 0.47 -6.45 15.90
C PRO A 131 -0.99 -6.85 16.19
N HIS A 132 -1.90 -6.82 15.20
CA HIS A 132 -3.33 -7.05 15.40
C HIS A 132 -3.92 -8.04 14.40
N GLY A 133 -3.64 -9.32 14.65
CA GLY A 133 -4.47 -10.44 14.21
C GLY A 133 -4.15 -10.90 12.80
N GLU A 134 -3.58 -12.11 12.74
CA GLU A 134 -3.30 -12.89 11.53
C GLU A 134 -4.21 -12.54 10.34
N VAL A 135 -3.75 -11.65 9.46
CA VAL A 135 -4.25 -11.64 8.09
C VAL A 135 -3.71 -12.91 7.46
N GLN A 136 -4.51 -13.98 7.53
CA GLN A 136 -4.25 -15.21 6.78
C GLN A 136 -4.39 -14.88 5.30
N PHE A 137 -3.29 -14.44 4.70
CA PHE A 137 -3.14 -14.53 3.25
C PHE A 137 -3.13 -16.02 2.95
N LEU A 138 -4.27 -16.53 2.47
CA LEU A 138 -4.40 -17.89 1.99
C LEU A 138 -3.16 -18.20 1.14
N PRO A 139 -2.37 -19.25 1.47
CA PRO A 139 -1.37 -19.70 0.56
C PRO A 139 -2.08 -20.03 -0.76
N PRO A 140 -1.47 -19.76 -1.94
CA PRO A 140 -1.98 -20.34 -3.17
C PRO A 140 -2.12 -21.85 -2.91
N GLU A 141 -3.28 -22.42 -3.21
CA GLU A 141 -3.53 -23.85 -3.08
C GLU A 141 -2.57 -24.62 -4.01
N ASP A 142 -1.34 -24.83 -3.55
CA ASP A 142 -0.46 -25.83 -4.12
C ASP A 142 -0.95 -27.17 -3.55
N GLY A 143 -1.78 -27.81 -4.36
CA GLY A 143 -2.64 -28.95 -3.99
C GLY A 143 -1.89 -30.11 -3.35
N THR A 144 -1.73 -30.07 -2.04
CA THR A 144 -1.30 -31.22 -1.25
C THR A 144 -2.35 -31.46 -0.17
N ALA A 145 -3.21 -32.44 -0.45
CA ALA A 145 -4.21 -32.94 0.49
C ALA A 145 -3.57 -33.37 1.82
N PRO A 146 -4.25 -33.22 2.97
CA PRO A 146 -3.70 -33.67 4.24
C PRO A 146 -3.68 -35.20 4.28
N PRO A 147 -2.58 -35.84 4.73
CA PRO A 147 -2.60 -37.25 5.04
C PRO A 147 -3.43 -37.50 6.31
N ARG A 148 -4.25 -38.55 6.28
CA ARG A 148 -4.86 -39.15 7.46
C ARG A 148 -3.83 -39.90 8.29
#